data_AF-A0A8T5PMF9-F1
#
_entry.id   AF-A0A8T5PMF9-F1
#
_cell.length_a   1.000
_cell.length_b   1.000
_cell.length_c   1.000
_cell.angle_alpha   90.00
_cell.angle_beta   90.00
_cell.angle_gamma   90.00
#
_symmetry.space_group_name_H-M   'P 1'
#
loop_
_entity.id
_entity.type
_entity.pdbx_description
1 polymer ?
#
loop_
_entity_poly.entity_id
_entity_poly.type
_entity_poly.pdbx_seq_one_letter_code
_entity_poly.pdbx_strand_id
1 'polypeptide(L)'
;MLEKLGNNSLIVIKDGNIIFKSDKDRLKPIIMCINENKGKMIDSIVIDKIVGLAAAKLFVYARVKEIYALVASKSAFDYLIGKDIKFDTEKIIDEILNDSKTEICPMEKLAQELSEEELFEKLNK
;
A
#
# COMPACT_ATOMS: atom_id res chain seq x y z
N MET A 1 -1.25 14.21 -9.28
CA MET A 1 -0.72 12.82 -9.27
C MET A 1 -1.86 11.81 -9.18
N LEU A 2 -2.77 11.96 -8.21
CA LEU A 2 -3.90 11.08 -7.97
C LEU A 2 -4.92 11.00 -9.13
N GLU A 3 -5.00 12.03 -9.97
CA GLU A 3 -5.78 12.00 -11.23
C GLU A 3 -5.39 10.84 -12.17
N LYS A 4 -4.17 10.31 -12.06
CA LYS A 4 -3.71 9.16 -12.85
C LYS A 4 -4.39 7.86 -12.46
N LEU A 5 -5.01 7.78 -11.26
CA LEU A 5 -5.58 6.55 -10.72
C LEU A 5 -6.69 5.98 -11.63
N GLY A 6 -7.58 6.84 -12.14
CA GLY A 6 -8.71 6.41 -12.99
C GLY A 6 -9.52 5.29 -12.32
N ASN A 7 -9.71 4.17 -13.03
CA ASN A 7 -10.38 2.98 -12.50
C ASN A 7 -9.44 1.98 -11.80
N ASN A 8 -8.15 2.32 -11.65
CA ASN A 8 -7.17 1.44 -11.01
C ASN A 8 -7.22 1.60 -9.48
N SER A 9 -6.91 0.54 -8.76
CA SER A 9 -6.68 0.55 -7.32
C SER A 9 -5.21 0.82 -6.99
N LEU A 10 -4.27 0.41 -7.86
CA LEU A 10 -2.83 0.58 -7.69
C LEU A 10 -2.16 0.95 -9.01
N ILE A 11 -1.25 1.93 -8.96
CA ILE A 11 -0.33 2.28 -10.05
C ILE A 11 1.08 2.34 -9.49
N VAL A 12 2.05 1.74 -10.18
CA VAL A 12 3.48 1.83 -9.86
C VAL A 12 4.21 2.52 -11.00
N ILE A 13 4.95 3.56 -10.67
CA ILE A 13 5.71 4.39 -11.58
C ILE A 13 7.20 4.27 -11.26
N LYS A 14 8.02 3.97 -12.25
CA LYS A 14 9.48 3.92 -12.13
C LYS A 14 10.12 4.63 -13.31
N ASP A 15 11.10 5.48 -13.04
CA ASP A 15 11.81 6.29 -14.04
C ASP A 15 10.85 7.07 -14.97
N GLY A 16 9.77 7.61 -14.37
CA GLY A 16 8.73 8.37 -15.09
C GLY A 16 7.70 7.52 -15.85
N ASN A 17 7.87 6.20 -15.90
CA ASN A 17 7.00 5.29 -16.65
C ASN A 17 6.09 4.46 -15.75
N ILE A 18 4.84 4.25 -16.16
CA ILE A 18 3.95 3.30 -15.47
C ILE A 18 4.42 1.88 -15.80
N ILE A 19 4.90 1.17 -14.79
CA ILE A 19 5.40 -0.21 -14.93
C ILE A 19 4.39 -1.26 -14.48
N PHE A 20 3.39 -0.85 -13.70
CA PHE A 20 2.31 -1.71 -13.24
C PHE A 20 1.05 -0.88 -12.98
N LYS A 21 -0.10 -1.47 -13.31
CA LYS A 21 -1.42 -0.95 -12.95
C LYS A 21 -2.35 -2.13 -12.66
N SER A 22 -3.26 -1.96 -11.73
CA SER A 22 -4.28 -2.96 -11.45
C SER A 22 -5.54 -2.30 -10.90
N ASP A 23 -6.69 -2.86 -11.22
CA ASP A 23 -8.02 -2.56 -10.71
C ASP A 23 -8.50 -3.58 -9.66
N LYS A 24 -7.62 -4.51 -9.26
CA LYS A 24 -7.96 -5.56 -8.30
C LYS A 24 -8.09 -4.99 -6.89
N ASP A 25 -8.98 -5.58 -6.11
CA ASP A 25 -9.25 -5.10 -4.75
C ASP A 25 -8.19 -5.48 -3.72
N ARG A 26 -8.21 -4.74 -2.60
CA ARG A 26 -7.46 -5.01 -1.37
C ARG A 26 -5.94 -5.05 -1.62
N LEU A 27 -5.23 -5.96 -0.95
CA LEU A 27 -3.77 -6.10 -1.01
C LEU A 27 -3.27 -6.92 -2.22
N LYS A 28 -4.20 -7.56 -2.96
CA LYS A 28 -3.88 -8.40 -4.11
C LYS A 28 -3.01 -7.71 -5.17
N PRO A 29 -3.28 -6.46 -5.62
CA PRO A 29 -2.43 -5.81 -6.60
C PRO A 29 -1.00 -5.57 -6.09
N ILE A 30 -0.82 -5.30 -4.80
CA ILE A 30 0.50 -5.07 -4.19
C ILE A 30 1.30 -6.38 -4.19
N ILE A 31 0.71 -7.48 -3.69
CA ILE A 31 1.35 -8.80 -3.62
C ILE A 31 1.72 -9.30 -5.02
N MET A 32 0.79 -9.16 -5.98
CA MET A 32 1.06 -9.48 -7.39
C MET A 32 2.24 -8.67 -7.93
N CYS A 33 2.27 -7.36 -7.67
CA CYS A 33 3.36 -6.50 -8.15
C CYS A 33 4.71 -6.94 -7.57
N ILE A 34 4.78 -7.24 -6.28
CA ILE A 34 6.00 -7.72 -5.61
C ILE A 34 6.50 -9.03 -6.23
N ASN A 35 5.61 -10.01 -6.42
CA ASN A 35 5.98 -11.32 -6.98
C ASN A 35 6.38 -11.26 -8.45
N GLU A 36 5.59 -10.58 -9.27
CA GLU A 36 5.76 -10.58 -10.73
C GLU A 36 6.93 -9.69 -11.17
N ASN A 37 7.33 -8.73 -10.33
CA ASN A 37 8.30 -7.71 -10.72
C ASN A 37 9.52 -7.68 -9.82
N LYS A 38 10.40 -8.69 -9.96
CA LYS A 38 11.81 -8.81 -9.48
C LYS A 38 12.50 -7.50 -9.02
N GLY A 39 12.05 -6.87 -7.93
CA GLY A 39 12.56 -5.58 -7.45
C GLY A 39 12.17 -4.33 -8.26
N LYS A 40 11.17 -4.34 -9.17
CA LYS A 40 10.78 -3.11 -9.89
C LYS A 40 10.08 -2.09 -8.99
N MET A 41 9.53 -2.50 -7.85
CA MET A 41 8.99 -1.56 -6.86
C MET A 41 10.08 -0.81 -6.08
N ILE A 42 11.32 -1.30 -6.10
CA ILE A 42 12.46 -0.62 -5.45
C ILE A 42 12.64 0.75 -6.10
N ASP A 43 12.69 1.79 -5.26
CA ASP A 43 12.82 3.19 -5.63
C ASP A 43 11.68 3.72 -6.51
N SER A 44 10.54 3.03 -6.56
CA SER A 44 9.37 3.44 -7.33
C SER A 44 8.49 4.44 -6.59
N ILE A 45 7.60 5.08 -7.34
CA ILE A 45 6.48 5.87 -6.83
C ILE A 45 5.22 5.02 -6.96
N VAL A 46 4.45 4.94 -5.89
CA VAL A 46 3.16 4.25 -5.86
C VAL A 46 2.01 5.24 -5.74
N ILE A 47 0.94 4.99 -6.46
CA ILE A 47 -0.35 5.67 -6.28
C ILE A 47 -1.38 4.60 -5.93
N ASP A 48 -2.01 4.72 -4.77
CA ASP A 48 -3.02 3.78 -4.27
C ASP A 48 -4.30 4.52 -3.87
N LYS A 49 -5.44 3.86 -3.95
CA LYS A 49 -6.72 4.41 -3.49
C LYS A 49 -6.76 4.49 -1.96
N ILE A 50 -6.37 3.42 -1.27
CA ILE A 50 -6.56 3.28 0.17
C ILE A 50 -5.33 2.60 0.78
N VAL A 51 -4.60 3.31 1.63
CA VAL A 51 -3.40 2.81 2.30
C VAL A 51 -3.68 2.59 3.79
N GLY A 52 -3.91 1.33 4.15
CA GLY A 52 -3.92 0.86 5.55
C GLY A 52 -2.55 0.36 6.00
N LEU A 53 -2.40 0.04 7.30
CA LEU A 53 -1.11 -0.40 7.86
C LEU A 53 -0.52 -1.61 7.11
N ALA A 54 -1.38 -2.55 6.69
CA ALA A 54 -0.93 -3.71 5.92
C ALA A 54 -0.32 -3.33 4.56
N ALA A 55 -0.97 -2.43 3.82
CA ALA A 55 -0.45 -1.93 2.55
C ALA A 55 0.86 -1.16 2.75
N ALA A 56 0.90 -0.30 3.78
CA ALA A 56 2.10 0.45 4.14
C ALA A 56 3.31 -0.47 4.41
N LYS A 57 3.13 -1.53 5.22
CA LYS A 57 4.18 -2.54 5.47
C LYS A 57 4.64 -3.25 4.21
N LEU A 58 3.71 -3.60 3.31
CA LEU A 58 4.06 -4.22 2.03
C LEU A 58 4.85 -3.25 1.12
N PHE A 59 4.55 -1.95 1.14
CA PHE A 59 5.33 -0.96 0.39
C PHE A 59 6.73 -0.75 0.96
N VAL A 60 6.87 -0.77 2.30
CA VAL A 60 8.18 -0.76 2.96
C VAL A 60 8.98 -2.02 2.60
N TYR A 61 8.37 -3.20 2.68
CA TYR A 61 8.98 -4.46 2.23
C TYR A 61 9.47 -4.37 0.78
N ALA A 62 8.66 -3.78 -0.10
CA ALA A 62 8.97 -3.59 -1.51
C ALA A 62 9.97 -2.46 -1.81
N ARG A 63 10.43 -1.73 -0.78
CA ARG A 63 11.37 -0.59 -0.86
C ARG A 63 10.88 0.52 -1.80
N VAL A 64 9.58 0.81 -1.72
CA VAL A 64 8.98 1.95 -2.42
C VAL A 64 9.56 3.25 -1.86
N LYS A 65 9.83 4.23 -2.73
CA LYS A 65 10.40 5.51 -2.35
C LYS A 65 9.36 6.54 -1.93
N GLU A 66 8.21 6.52 -2.61
CA GLU A 66 7.20 7.55 -2.47
C GLU A 66 5.80 6.97 -2.72
N ILE A 67 4.84 7.35 -1.88
CA ILE A 67 3.48 6.84 -1.92
C ILE A 67 2.51 8.02 -1.95
N TYR A 68 1.52 7.94 -2.83
CA TYR A 68 0.39 8.85 -2.89
C TYR A 68 -0.91 8.07 -2.65
N ALA A 69 -1.74 8.53 -1.72
CA ALA A 69 -3.02 7.91 -1.39
C ALA A 69 -4.19 8.89 -1.52
N LEU A 70 -5.39 8.39 -1.83
CA LEU A 70 -6.62 9.17 -1.60
C LEU A 70 -7.01 9.14 -0.11
N VAL A 71 -6.94 7.96 0.49
CA VAL A 71 -7.26 7.76 1.91
C VAL A 71 -6.17 6.94 2.59
N ALA A 72 -5.78 7.33 3.78
CA ALA A 72 -4.85 6.60 4.63
C ALA A 72 -5.43 6.40 6.04
N SER A 73 -5.15 5.26 6.69
CA SER A 73 -5.34 5.18 8.13
C SER A 73 -4.26 5.94 8.88
N LYS A 74 -4.58 6.41 10.09
CA LYS A 74 -3.62 7.07 10.97
C LYS A 74 -2.41 6.18 11.26
N SER A 75 -2.65 4.89 11.50
CA SER A 75 -1.59 3.90 11.72
C SER A 75 -0.65 3.77 10.51
N ALA A 76 -1.17 3.79 9.28
CA ALA A 76 -0.37 3.77 8.07
C ALA A 76 0.47 5.04 7.90
N PHE A 77 -0.15 6.21 8.15
CA PHE A 77 0.52 7.50 8.06
C PHE A 77 1.70 7.60 9.04
N ASP A 78 1.45 7.34 10.32
CA ASP A 78 2.48 7.40 11.37
C ASP A 78 3.62 6.42 11.09
N TYR A 79 3.29 5.21 10.64
CA TYR A 79 4.26 4.18 10.31
C TYR A 79 5.13 4.55 9.09
N LEU A 80 4.56 5.09 8.01
CA LEU A 80 5.33 5.47 6.81
C LEU A 80 6.26 6.66 7.07
N ILE A 81 5.79 7.66 7.83
CA ILE A 81 6.64 8.78 8.26
C ILE A 81 7.79 8.28 9.13
N GLY A 82 7.53 7.36 10.06
CA GLY A 82 8.57 6.76 10.91
C GLY A 82 9.59 5.87 10.16
N LYS A 83 9.33 5.53 8.89
CA LYS A 83 10.22 4.75 8.01
C LYS A 83 10.93 5.62 6.96
N ASP A 84 10.84 6.95 7.08
CA ASP A 84 11.39 7.92 6.12
C ASP A 84 10.90 7.71 4.67
N ILE A 85 9.70 7.16 4.50
CA ILE A 85 9.05 7.08 3.18
C ILE A 85 8.28 8.37 2.94
N LYS A 86 8.49 8.98 1.76
CA LYS A 86 7.69 10.13 1.34
C LYS A 86 6.23 9.70 1.14
N PHE A 87 5.33 10.27 1.92
CA PHE A 87 3.93 9.88 1.89
C PHE A 87 3.00 11.08 1.91
N ASP A 88 2.17 11.18 0.87
CA ASP A 88 1.10 12.17 0.76
C ASP A 88 -0.26 11.49 0.65
N THR A 89 -1.26 12.06 1.32
CA THR A 89 -2.65 11.58 1.27
C THR A 89 -3.64 12.73 1.27
N GLU A 90 -4.78 12.60 0.59
CA GLU A 90 -5.84 13.61 0.64
C GLU A 90 -6.63 13.57 1.95
N LYS A 91 -6.78 12.38 2.53
CA LYS A 91 -7.54 12.17 3.76
C LYS A 91 -6.88 11.17 4.68
N ILE A 92 -6.85 11.50 5.97
CA ILE A 92 -6.49 10.57 7.04
C ILE A 92 -7.77 10.19 7.79
N ILE A 93 -7.95 8.91 8.06
CA ILE A 93 -9.02 8.36 8.90
C ILE A 93 -8.40 7.57 10.06
N ASP A 94 -9.14 7.36 11.14
CA ASP A 94 -8.61 6.64 12.29
C ASP A 94 -8.28 5.17 11.93
N GLU A 95 -9.25 4.46 11.35
CA GLU A 95 -9.15 3.02 11.09
C GLU A 95 -9.79 2.65 9.75
N ILE A 96 -9.21 1.65 9.06
CA ILE A 96 -9.83 1.01 7.91
C ILE A 96 -10.72 -0.12 8.41
N LEU A 97 -12.00 -0.06 8.06
CA LEU A 97 -12.96 -1.09 8.44
C LEU A 97 -13.00 -2.23 7.42
N ASN A 98 -13.56 -3.37 7.85
CA ASN A 98 -13.93 -4.46 6.95
C ASN A 98 -15.03 -4.03 5.96
N ASP A 99 -15.31 -4.87 4.95
CA ASP A 99 -16.31 -4.56 3.91
C ASP A 99 -17.71 -4.30 4.49
N SER A 100 -18.04 -4.96 5.61
CA SER A 100 -19.30 -4.79 6.35
C SER A 100 -19.36 -3.50 7.18
N LYS A 101 -18.24 -2.77 7.32
CA LYS A 101 -18.07 -1.57 8.16
C LYS A 101 -18.45 -1.78 9.64
N THR A 102 -18.26 -2.98 10.15
CA THR A 102 -18.62 -3.31 11.55
C THR A 102 -17.42 -3.37 12.47
N GLU A 103 -16.24 -3.69 11.93
CA GLU A 103 -15.01 -3.91 12.70
C GLU A 103 -13.79 -3.45 11.89
N ILE A 104 -12.68 -3.22 12.58
CA ILE A 104 -11.38 -2.96 11.96
C ILE A 104 -11.02 -4.11 11.01
N CYS A 105 -10.49 -3.74 9.84
CA CYS A 105 -10.02 -4.64 8.81
C CYS A 105 -9.08 -5.70 9.41
N PRO A 106 -9.33 -7.01 9.17
CA PRO A 106 -8.47 -8.07 9.69
C PRO A 106 -7.01 -7.92 9.28
N MET A 107 -6.76 -7.33 8.10
CA MET A 107 -5.41 -7.10 7.60
C MET A 107 -4.70 -5.99 8.38
N GLU A 108 -5.40 -4.94 8.82
CA GLU A 108 -4.78 -3.93 9.69
C GLU A 108 -4.40 -4.50 11.05
N LYS A 109 -5.29 -5.31 11.66
CA LYS A 109 -4.98 -6.03 12.91
C LYS A 109 -3.76 -6.93 12.73
N LEU A 110 -3.76 -7.74 11.68
CA LEU A 110 -2.65 -8.65 11.38
C LEU A 110 -1.33 -7.90 11.20
N ALA A 111 -1.37 -6.74 10.54
CA ALA A 111 -0.19 -5.91 10.32
C ALA A 111 0.33 -5.23 11.60
N GLN A 112 -0.45 -5.15 12.68
CA GLN A 112 0.06 -4.66 13.98
C GLN A 112 0.99 -5.68 14.64
N GLU A 113 0.77 -6.99 14.41
CA GLU A 113 1.48 -8.07 15.10
C GLU A 113 2.72 -8.56 14.35
N LEU A 114 2.80 -8.35 13.04
CA LEU A 114 3.83 -8.95 12.18
C LEU A 114 4.82 -7.94 11.63
N SER A 115 6.07 -8.35 11.40
CA SER A 115 7.03 -7.57 10.60
C SER A 115 6.57 -7.46 9.14
N GLU A 116 7.27 -6.62 8.37
CA GLU A 116 7.08 -6.43 6.94
C GLU A 116 7.29 -7.75 6.17
N GLU A 117 8.36 -8.48 6.51
CA GLU A 117 8.70 -9.79 5.94
C GLU A 117 7.67 -10.85 6.33
N GLU A 118 7.34 -10.97 7.62
CA GLU A 118 6.38 -11.96 8.12
C GLU A 118 4.98 -11.74 7.51
N LEU A 119 4.58 -10.48 7.38
CA LEU A 119 3.32 -10.12 6.76
C LEU A 119 3.29 -10.52 5.29
N PHE A 120 4.36 -10.20 4.54
CA PHE A 120 4.45 -10.59 3.14
C PHE A 120 4.38 -12.12 2.98
N GLU A 121 5.19 -12.87 3.71
CA GLU A 121 5.19 -14.35 3.65
C GLU A 121 3.84 -14.96 4.00
N LYS A 122 3.12 -14.38 4.97
CA LYS A 122 1.81 -14.87 5.38
C LYS A 122 0.73 -14.60 4.33
N LEU A 123 0.80 -13.46 3.65
CA LEU A 123 -0.18 -13.06 2.63
C LEU A 123 0.15 -13.59 1.23
N ASN A 124 1.40 -13.99 0.99
CA ASN A 124 1.88 -14.50 -0.28
C ASN A 124 1.66 -16.01 -0.48
N LYS A 125 0.54 -16.54 0.02
CA LYS A 125 0.20 -17.97 -0.03
C LYS A 125 -0.97 -18.25 -0.97
#